data_AF-A0A9D8IWM7-F1
#
_entry.id   AF-A0A9D8IWM7-F1
#
_cell.length_a   1.000
_cell.length_b   1.000
_cell.length_c   1.000
_cell.angle_alpha   90.00
_cell.angle_beta   90.00
_cell.angle_gamma   90.00
#
_symmetry.space_group_name_H-M   'P 1'
#
loop_
_entity.id
_entity.type
_entity.pdbx_description
1 polymer ?
#
loop_
_entity_poly.entity_id
_entity_poly.type
_entity_poly.pdbx_seq_one_letter_code
_entity_poly.pdbx_strand_id
1 'polypeptide(L)'
;MKWGMCSWDSTFAVGRWLSNMKNDRWAQFTQTATPKNSAGSLPKISTGKTNGKEILEARVEALLKEGYTPASISNATLYTSLSSYYIINYWPASEYNAGHVQGAVQYTPRSDLKSSTFLKTLPTDKPVVIYCYTGQTSSYLSAILRAMGYDAKSLLYGANAMMYDNMPANKFSTSEIKKYPWVK
;
A
#
# COMPACT_ATOMS: atom_id res chain seq x y z
N MET A 1 16.24 -10.01 -4.08
CA MET A 1 15.10 -10.75 -4.66
C MET A 1 13.86 -9.85 -4.67
N LYS A 2 13.41 -9.41 -5.85
CA LYS A 2 12.26 -8.47 -5.99
C LYS A 2 10.94 -9.06 -5.46
N TRP A 3 10.77 -10.38 -5.52
CA TRP A 3 9.51 -11.05 -5.20
C TRP A 3 9.58 -11.91 -3.92
N GLY A 4 10.60 -11.66 -3.09
CA GLY A 4 10.83 -12.37 -1.83
C GLY A 4 10.94 -13.89 -2.01
N MET A 5 10.43 -14.64 -1.05
CA MET A 5 10.45 -16.11 -1.07
C MET A 5 9.70 -16.70 -2.26
N CYS A 6 8.73 -15.98 -2.84
CA CYS A 6 8.01 -16.45 -4.02
C CYS A 6 8.89 -16.53 -5.29
N SER A 7 10.01 -15.79 -5.34
CA SER A 7 11.04 -16.00 -6.37
C SER A 7 12.03 -17.11 -6.04
N TRP A 8 12.06 -17.60 -4.80
CA TRP A 8 13.00 -18.64 -4.38
C TRP A 8 12.63 -19.99 -4.98
N ASP A 9 11.41 -20.43 -4.70
CA ASP A 9 10.85 -21.68 -5.18
C ASP A 9 9.34 -21.56 -5.38
N SER A 10 8.79 -22.36 -6.29
CA SER A 10 7.37 -22.37 -6.62
C SER A 10 6.47 -22.67 -5.42
N THR A 11 6.96 -23.44 -4.44
CA THR A 11 6.23 -23.76 -3.21
C THR A 11 5.80 -22.50 -2.44
N PHE A 12 6.62 -21.44 -2.47
CA PHE A 12 6.30 -20.18 -1.81
C PHE A 12 5.44 -19.25 -2.67
N ALA A 13 5.34 -19.49 -3.98
CA ALA A 13 4.57 -18.70 -4.92
C ALA A 13 3.12 -19.18 -5.06
N VAL A 14 2.90 -20.49 -4.95
CA VAL A 14 1.57 -21.13 -4.91
C VAL A 14 0.81 -20.66 -3.67
N GLY A 15 -0.47 -20.33 -3.83
CA GLY A 15 -1.30 -19.75 -2.75
C GLY A 15 -0.97 -18.29 -2.42
N ARG A 16 0.07 -17.72 -3.02
CA ARG A 16 0.51 -16.32 -2.87
C ARG A 16 0.39 -15.60 -4.20
N TRP A 17 1.48 -15.16 -4.81
CA TRP A 17 1.45 -14.42 -6.06
C TRP A 17 0.68 -15.15 -7.16
N LEU A 18 0.93 -16.45 -7.36
CA LEU A 18 0.27 -17.22 -8.44
C LEU A 18 -1.25 -17.31 -8.28
N SER A 19 -1.77 -17.19 -7.05
CA SER A 19 -3.22 -17.26 -6.78
C SER A 19 -3.89 -15.88 -6.74
N ASN A 20 -3.10 -14.81 -6.57
CA ASN A 20 -3.60 -13.47 -6.28
C ASN A 20 -3.38 -12.46 -7.42
N MET A 21 -2.73 -12.83 -8.53
CA MET A 21 -2.72 -12.02 -9.75
C MET A 21 -4.11 -12.08 -10.40
N LYS A 22 -4.77 -10.93 -10.58
CA LYS A 22 -6.15 -10.82 -11.06
C LYS A 22 -6.33 -9.66 -12.03
N ASN A 23 -7.44 -9.71 -12.78
CA ASN A 23 -7.88 -8.67 -13.73
C ASN A 23 -9.34 -8.24 -13.48
N ASP A 24 -9.95 -8.71 -12.41
CA ASP A 24 -11.37 -8.56 -12.10
C ASP A 24 -11.79 -7.12 -11.80
N ARG A 25 -10.84 -6.21 -11.57
CA ARG A 25 -11.11 -4.80 -11.25
C ARG A 25 -10.80 -3.83 -12.37
N TRP A 26 -10.16 -4.26 -13.46
CA TRP A 26 -9.72 -3.35 -14.53
C TRP A 26 -10.87 -2.50 -15.09
N ALA A 27 -12.06 -3.09 -15.30
CA ALA A 27 -13.23 -2.36 -15.79
C ALA A 27 -13.77 -1.30 -14.82
N GLN A 28 -13.34 -1.32 -13.55
CA GLN A 28 -13.72 -0.36 -12.51
C GLN A 28 -12.68 0.77 -12.33
N PHE A 29 -11.61 0.78 -13.13
CA PHE A 29 -10.63 1.85 -13.13
C PHE A 29 -11.18 3.07 -13.87
N THR A 30 -10.68 4.24 -13.49
CA THR A 30 -11.04 5.52 -14.09
C THR A 30 -9.78 6.30 -14.47
N GLN A 31 -9.97 7.27 -15.35
CA GLN A 31 -8.97 8.30 -15.68
C GLN A 31 -9.33 9.66 -15.06
N THR A 32 -10.45 9.73 -14.34
CA THR A 32 -10.91 10.96 -13.68
C THR A 32 -10.07 11.23 -12.44
N ALA A 33 -9.17 12.21 -12.54
CA ALA A 33 -8.29 12.57 -11.44
C ALA A 33 -9.07 13.03 -10.20
N THR A 34 -8.66 12.54 -9.04
CA THR A 34 -9.15 12.99 -7.73
C THR A 34 -8.12 13.91 -7.09
N PRO A 35 -8.47 15.16 -6.72
CA PRO A 35 -7.53 16.08 -6.12
C PRO A 35 -7.12 15.64 -4.71
N LYS A 36 -5.91 16.04 -4.29
CA LYS A 36 -5.49 15.92 -2.89
C LYS A 36 -6.34 16.84 -2.03
N ASN A 37 -6.59 16.46 -0.77
CA ASN A 37 -7.25 17.35 0.19
C ASN A 37 -6.39 18.59 0.48
N SER A 38 -7.01 19.64 1.01
CA SER A 38 -6.28 20.74 1.64
C SER A 38 -5.45 20.24 2.82
N ALA A 39 -4.36 20.94 3.14
CA ALA A 39 -3.51 20.59 4.28
C ALA A 39 -4.27 20.74 5.60
N GLY A 40 -4.27 19.70 6.42
CA GLY A 40 -4.86 19.65 7.76
C GLY A 40 -3.82 19.43 8.87
N SER A 41 -4.31 18.97 10.02
CA SER A 41 -3.49 18.61 11.18
C SER A 41 -2.85 17.23 11.03
N LEU A 42 -1.72 17.02 11.70
CA LEU A 42 -1.14 15.68 11.87
C LEU A 42 -1.89 14.89 12.95
N PRO A 43 -1.84 13.54 12.93
CA PRO A 43 -2.42 12.72 13.99
C PRO A 43 -1.87 13.08 15.36
N LYS A 44 -2.75 13.05 16.36
CA LYS A 44 -2.33 13.17 17.77
C LYS A 44 -1.81 11.82 18.24
N ILE A 45 -0.60 11.80 18.80
CA ILE A 45 0.01 10.60 19.38
C ILE A 45 0.00 10.73 20.89
N SER A 46 -0.57 9.74 21.58
CA SER A 46 -0.61 9.70 23.05
C SER A 46 0.04 8.42 23.56
N THR A 47 1.36 8.47 23.79
CA THR A 47 2.14 7.36 24.38
C THR A 47 2.48 7.59 25.85
N GLY A 48 2.14 8.77 26.40
CA GLY A 48 2.58 9.20 27.74
C GLY A 48 4.08 9.54 27.83
N LYS A 49 4.81 9.52 26.71
CA LYS A 49 6.23 9.88 26.62
C LYS A 49 6.39 11.31 26.10
N THR A 50 7.46 11.97 26.48
CA THR A 50 7.76 13.36 26.07
C THR A 50 8.95 13.44 25.11
N ASN A 51 9.81 12.42 25.07
CA ASN A 51 10.94 12.31 24.15
C ASN A 51 10.53 11.63 22.83
N GLY A 52 10.89 12.21 21.69
CA GLY A 52 10.57 11.66 20.36
C GLY A 52 11.06 10.23 20.12
N LYS A 53 12.25 9.86 20.63
CA LYS A 53 12.77 8.49 20.53
C LYS A 53 11.88 7.50 21.28
N GLU A 54 11.52 7.82 22.53
CA GLU A 54 10.67 6.97 23.37
C GLU A 54 9.25 6.88 22.81
N ILE A 55 8.73 7.97 22.23
CA ILE A 55 7.46 7.96 21.51
C ILE A 55 7.54 6.97 20.34
N LEU A 56 8.58 7.05 19.51
CA LEU A 56 8.76 6.16 18.37
C LEU A 56 8.88 4.69 18.80
N GLU A 57 9.71 4.40 19.81
CA GLU A 57 9.89 3.05 20.33
C GLU A 57 8.57 2.45 20.84
N ALA A 58 7.81 3.20 21.65
CA ALA A 58 6.51 2.77 22.14
C ALA A 58 5.50 2.51 20.99
N ARG A 59 5.54 3.33 19.93
CA ARG A 59 4.68 3.13 18.75
C ARG A 59 5.08 1.90 17.97
N VAL A 60 6.36 1.67 17.74
CA VAL A 60 6.86 0.50 17.01
C VAL A 60 6.53 -0.78 17.78
N GLU A 61 6.74 -0.81 19.10
CA GLU A 61 6.41 -1.96 19.94
C GLU A 61 4.90 -2.30 19.86
N ALA A 62 4.04 -1.29 19.96
CA ALA A 62 2.60 -1.49 19.84
C ALA A 62 2.21 -2.07 18.47
N LEU A 63 2.81 -1.59 17.38
CA LEU A 63 2.55 -2.08 16.01
C LEU A 63 3.07 -3.49 15.80
N LEU A 64 4.22 -3.84 16.37
CA LEU A 64 4.75 -5.22 16.31
C LEU A 64 3.84 -6.20 17.05
N LYS A 65 3.27 -5.80 18.19
CA LYS A 65 2.31 -6.61 18.96
C LYS A 65 0.96 -6.76 18.25
N GLU A 66 0.50 -5.71 17.57
CA GLU A 66 -0.73 -5.72 16.77
C GLU A 66 -0.61 -6.66 15.55
N GLY A 67 0.59 -6.76 14.98
CA GLY A 67 0.87 -7.59 13.82
C GLY A 67 0.44 -6.97 12.49
N TYR A 68 0.60 -7.71 11.40
CA TYR A 68 0.44 -7.16 10.05
C TYR A 68 -1.02 -7.05 9.59
N THR A 69 -1.92 -7.91 10.07
CA THR A 69 -3.30 -7.98 9.57
C THR A 69 -4.01 -6.63 9.57
N PRO A 70 -3.97 -5.82 10.65
CA PRO A 70 -4.63 -4.51 10.68
C PRO A 70 -4.01 -3.48 9.73
N ALA A 71 -2.75 -3.67 9.33
CA ALA A 71 -2.01 -2.85 8.37
C ALA A 71 -2.21 -3.28 6.90
N SER A 72 -3.11 -4.22 6.63
CA SER A 72 -3.38 -4.76 5.29
C SER A 72 -4.86 -4.73 4.95
N ILE A 73 -5.16 -4.71 3.65
CA ILE A 73 -6.53 -4.84 3.13
C ILE A 73 -6.51 -5.60 1.79
N SER A 74 -7.54 -6.42 1.53
CA SER A 74 -7.71 -7.10 0.25
C SER A 74 -8.43 -6.20 -0.77
N ASN A 75 -8.25 -6.45 -2.07
CA ASN A 75 -9.05 -5.73 -3.08
C ASN A 75 -10.54 -6.04 -2.93
N ALA A 76 -10.91 -7.27 -2.58
CA ALA A 76 -12.31 -7.64 -2.38
C ALA A 76 -12.96 -6.77 -1.29
N THR A 77 -12.30 -6.57 -0.15
CA THR A 77 -12.78 -5.71 0.93
C THR A 77 -12.78 -4.24 0.52
N LEU A 78 -11.71 -3.73 -0.08
CA LEU A 78 -11.61 -2.33 -0.50
C LEU A 78 -12.76 -1.94 -1.43
N TYR A 79 -13.08 -2.79 -2.40
CA TYR A 79 -14.12 -2.51 -3.41
C TYR A 79 -15.56 -2.68 -2.89
N THR A 80 -15.76 -3.19 -1.67
CA THR A 80 -17.11 -3.17 -1.04
C THR A 80 -17.57 -1.75 -0.73
N SER A 81 -16.64 -0.84 -0.42
CA SER A 81 -16.94 0.56 -0.11
C SER A 81 -15.72 1.46 -0.30
N LEU A 82 -15.42 1.82 -1.56
CA LEU A 82 -14.27 2.69 -1.89
C LEU A 82 -14.35 4.05 -1.16
N SER A 83 -15.55 4.60 -1.02
CA SER A 83 -15.80 5.89 -0.36
C SER A 83 -15.54 5.87 1.15
N SER A 84 -15.44 4.71 1.80
CA SER A 84 -15.06 4.59 3.21
C SER A 84 -13.57 4.83 3.45
N TYR A 85 -12.76 4.90 2.39
CA TYR A 85 -11.31 5.03 2.49
C TYR A 85 -10.80 6.34 1.86
N TYR A 86 -9.61 6.76 2.27
CA TYR A 86 -8.77 7.66 1.49
C TYR A 86 -7.74 6.82 0.73
N ILE A 87 -7.93 6.68 -0.58
CA ILE A 87 -7.15 5.74 -1.38
C ILE A 87 -5.98 6.50 -2.00
N ILE A 88 -4.76 6.07 -1.70
CA ILE A 88 -3.51 6.58 -2.27
C ILE A 88 -3.08 5.64 -3.39
N ASN A 89 -3.00 6.20 -4.59
CA ASN A 89 -2.22 5.65 -5.68
C ASN A 89 -0.78 6.15 -5.55
N TYR A 90 0.17 5.24 -5.36
CA TYR A 90 1.58 5.58 -5.11
C TYR A 90 2.50 5.17 -6.27
N TRP A 91 2.29 5.79 -7.45
CA TRP A 91 3.14 5.65 -8.64
C TRP A 91 3.19 6.96 -9.47
N PRO A 92 4.02 7.07 -10.54
CA PRO A 92 4.13 8.29 -11.34
C PRO A 92 2.81 8.77 -11.95
N ALA A 93 2.66 10.09 -12.11
CA ALA A 93 1.41 10.69 -12.59
C ALA A 93 1.00 10.21 -13.99
N SER A 94 1.96 9.91 -14.86
CA SER A 94 1.69 9.37 -16.19
C SER A 94 0.92 8.05 -16.16
N GLU A 95 1.26 7.16 -15.22
CA GLU A 95 0.56 5.88 -15.06
C GLU A 95 -0.78 6.03 -14.35
N TYR A 96 -0.89 6.98 -13.43
CA TYR A 96 -2.17 7.33 -12.82
C TYR A 96 -3.16 7.82 -13.87
N ASN A 97 -2.70 8.65 -14.81
CA ASN A 97 -3.51 9.17 -15.91
C ASN A 97 -3.92 8.07 -16.90
N ALA A 98 -3.14 6.99 -17.02
CA ALA A 98 -3.51 5.84 -17.85
C ALA A 98 -4.71 5.06 -17.26
N GLY A 99 -4.82 5.03 -15.93
CA GLY A 99 -5.95 4.49 -15.20
C GLY A 99 -5.62 4.23 -13.73
N HIS A 100 -6.59 4.43 -12.85
CA HIS A 100 -6.44 4.20 -11.41
C HIS A 100 -7.77 3.79 -10.76
N VAL A 101 -7.72 3.32 -9.51
CA VAL A 101 -8.91 2.97 -8.73
C VAL A 101 -9.78 4.22 -8.54
N GLN A 102 -11.09 4.10 -8.72
CA GLN A 102 -12.02 5.22 -8.54
C GLN A 102 -11.85 5.90 -7.17
N GLY A 103 -11.73 7.23 -7.18
CA GLY A 103 -11.52 8.05 -5.98
C GLY A 103 -10.09 7.99 -5.41
N ALA A 104 -9.16 7.26 -6.05
CA ALA A 104 -7.78 7.26 -5.62
C ALA A 104 -7.08 8.58 -5.96
N VAL A 105 -6.29 9.07 -5.01
CA VAL A 105 -5.50 10.28 -5.12
C VAL A 105 -4.06 9.91 -5.43
N GLN A 106 -3.48 10.53 -6.45
CA GLN A 106 -2.09 10.31 -6.84
C GLN A 106 -1.13 10.96 -5.84
N TYR A 107 -0.10 10.21 -5.41
CA TYR A 107 1.06 10.74 -4.70
C TYR A 107 2.35 10.21 -5.35
N THR A 108 3.21 11.14 -5.78
CA THR A 108 4.48 10.78 -6.43
C THR A 108 5.45 10.16 -5.43
N PRO A 109 5.96 8.94 -5.70
CA PRO A 109 6.88 8.25 -4.81
C PRO A 109 8.14 9.06 -4.49
N ARG A 110 8.58 9.02 -3.23
CA ARG A 110 9.80 9.70 -2.72
C ARG A 110 9.75 11.25 -2.80
N SER A 111 8.61 11.82 -3.19
CA SER A 111 8.40 13.26 -3.30
C SER A 111 7.27 13.70 -2.37
N ASP A 112 6.05 13.24 -2.63
CA ASP A 112 4.84 13.94 -2.17
C ASP A 112 4.55 13.76 -0.68
N LEU A 113 4.93 12.63 -0.09
CA LEU A 113 4.63 12.31 1.31
C LEU A 113 5.71 12.76 2.31
N LYS A 114 6.50 13.76 1.95
CA LYS A 114 7.36 14.47 2.89
C LYS A 114 6.54 15.44 3.74
N SER A 115 7.00 15.70 4.96
CA SER A 115 6.37 16.65 5.88
C SER A 115 6.26 18.07 5.33
N SER A 116 7.19 18.48 4.45
CA SER A 116 7.23 19.78 3.78
C SER A 116 6.42 19.84 2.48
N THR A 117 5.75 18.75 2.08
CA THR A 117 5.02 18.66 0.81
C THR A 117 3.55 18.35 1.08
N PHE A 118 3.05 17.16 0.72
CA PHE A 118 1.63 16.83 0.80
C PHE A 118 1.29 15.89 1.96
N LEU A 119 2.19 15.59 2.90
CA LEU A 119 1.85 14.71 4.03
C LEU A 119 0.63 15.19 4.81
N LYS A 120 0.49 16.51 5.01
CA LYS A 120 -0.65 17.11 5.73
C LYS A 120 -1.97 17.04 4.97
N THR A 121 -1.99 16.60 3.72
CA THR A 121 -3.23 16.39 2.96
C THR A 121 -3.88 15.04 3.31
N LEU A 122 -3.18 14.16 4.03
CA LEU A 122 -3.75 12.91 4.49
C LEU A 122 -4.77 13.15 5.62
N PRO A 123 -5.98 12.58 5.55
CA PRO A 123 -6.95 12.70 6.62
C PRO A 123 -6.49 11.94 7.87
N THR A 124 -6.89 12.44 9.04
CA THR A 124 -6.60 11.82 10.35
C THR A 124 -7.82 11.12 10.95
N ASP A 125 -8.99 11.28 10.35
CA ASP A 125 -10.31 10.80 10.76
C ASP A 125 -10.85 9.69 9.82
N LYS A 126 -10.04 9.28 8.85
CA LYS A 126 -10.42 8.30 7.82
C LYS A 126 -9.29 7.31 7.55
N PRO A 127 -9.57 6.01 7.37
CA PRO A 127 -8.53 5.04 7.03
C PRO A 127 -7.90 5.34 5.66
N VAL A 128 -6.57 5.31 5.61
CA VAL A 128 -5.75 5.57 4.42
C VAL A 128 -5.33 4.23 3.80
N VAL A 129 -5.79 3.93 2.60
CA VAL A 129 -5.42 2.71 1.88
C VAL A 129 -4.43 3.05 0.79
N ILE A 130 -3.24 2.45 0.84
CA ILE A 130 -2.15 2.72 -0.09
C ILE A 130 -1.97 1.52 -1.01
N TYR A 131 -1.89 1.78 -2.32
CA TYR A 131 -1.45 0.76 -3.26
C TYR A 131 -0.36 1.30 -4.19
N CYS A 132 0.50 0.38 -4.62
CA CYS A 132 1.45 0.57 -5.70
C CYS A 132 1.37 -0.64 -6.64
N TYR A 133 2.39 -0.88 -7.45
CA TYR A 133 2.39 -2.02 -8.37
C TYR A 133 2.23 -3.38 -7.66
N THR A 134 3.04 -3.61 -6.62
CA THR A 134 3.23 -4.93 -6.01
C THR A 134 2.80 -5.01 -4.54
N GLY A 135 2.36 -3.89 -3.96
CA GLY A 135 2.05 -3.81 -2.53
C GLY A 135 3.28 -3.66 -1.61
N GLN A 136 4.51 -3.73 -2.13
CA GLN A 136 5.72 -3.64 -1.30
C GLN A 136 5.96 -2.21 -0.81
N THR A 137 6.07 -1.26 -1.73
CA THR A 137 6.28 0.17 -1.40
C THR A 137 5.14 0.71 -0.52
N SER A 138 3.90 0.32 -0.80
CA SER A 138 2.75 0.70 0.02
C SER A 138 2.81 0.09 1.42
N SER A 139 3.36 -1.12 1.58
CA SER A 139 3.52 -1.74 2.91
C SER A 139 4.56 -1.00 3.76
N TYR A 140 5.71 -0.64 3.18
CA TYR A 140 6.71 0.18 3.87
C TYR A 140 6.13 1.55 4.28
N LEU A 141 5.42 2.21 3.36
CA LEU A 141 4.81 3.50 3.63
C LEU A 141 3.70 3.41 4.69
N SER A 142 2.88 2.35 4.66
CA SER A 142 1.83 2.12 5.66
C SER A 142 2.45 1.94 7.05
N ALA A 143 3.57 1.23 7.19
CA ALA A 143 4.26 1.10 8.47
C ALA A 143 4.73 2.45 9.02
N ILE A 144 5.31 3.30 8.16
CA ILE A 144 5.74 4.66 8.53
C ILE A 144 4.53 5.51 8.97
N LEU A 145 3.46 5.55 8.17
CA LEU A 145 2.27 6.33 8.50
C LEU A 145 1.57 5.83 9.77
N ARG A 146 1.53 4.51 10.00
CA ARG A 146 1.02 3.92 11.23
C ARG A 146 1.87 4.32 12.44
N ALA A 147 3.20 4.35 12.33
CA ALA A 147 4.07 4.85 13.41
C ALA A 147 3.77 6.33 13.72
N MET A 148 3.39 7.11 12.71
CA MET A 148 2.99 8.51 12.84
C MET A 148 1.54 8.73 13.34
N GLY A 149 0.75 7.69 13.57
CA GLY A 149 -0.63 7.85 14.08
C GLY A 149 -1.75 7.72 13.06
N TYR A 150 -1.47 7.53 11.78
CA TYR A 150 -2.52 7.31 10.79
C TYR A 150 -3.06 5.87 10.86
N ASP A 151 -4.37 5.69 10.64
CA ASP A 151 -4.91 4.37 10.29
C ASP A 151 -4.58 4.07 8.82
N ALA A 152 -3.36 3.62 8.57
CA ALA A 152 -2.88 3.29 7.22
C ALA A 152 -2.88 1.78 6.97
N LYS A 153 -3.28 1.39 5.75
CA LYS A 153 -3.35 0.00 5.27
C LYS A 153 -2.70 -0.11 3.90
N SER A 154 -1.98 -1.20 3.67
CA SER A 154 -1.45 -1.56 2.36
C SER A 154 -2.40 -2.49 1.63
N LEU A 155 -2.71 -2.20 0.37
CA LEU A 155 -3.45 -3.11 -0.49
C LEU A 155 -2.57 -4.32 -0.83
N LEU A 156 -3.01 -5.50 -0.42
CA LEU A 156 -2.30 -6.75 -0.66
C LEU A 156 -2.07 -6.97 -2.17
N TYR A 157 -0.82 -7.29 -2.52
CA TYR A 157 -0.34 -7.51 -3.90
C TYR A 157 -0.44 -6.30 -4.85
N GLY A 158 -0.93 -5.15 -4.36
CA GLY A 158 -1.06 -3.93 -5.16
C GLY A 158 -1.91 -4.10 -6.41
N ALA A 159 -1.57 -3.38 -7.47
CA ALA A 159 -2.29 -3.41 -8.74
C ALA A 159 -2.21 -4.75 -9.49
N ASN A 160 -1.21 -5.60 -9.20
CA ASN A 160 -1.18 -6.97 -9.72
C ASN A 160 -2.41 -7.79 -9.31
N ALA A 161 -3.06 -7.48 -8.18
CA ALA A 161 -4.30 -8.16 -7.76
C ALA A 161 -5.58 -7.49 -8.28
N MET A 162 -5.48 -6.60 -9.26
CA MET A 162 -6.61 -5.83 -9.80
C MET A 162 -6.61 -5.79 -11.33
N MET A 163 -5.44 -5.61 -11.95
CA MET A 163 -5.28 -5.29 -13.38
C MET A 163 -4.01 -5.92 -13.98
N TYR A 164 -3.63 -7.12 -13.54
CA TYR A 164 -2.36 -7.78 -13.88
C TYR A 164 -1.98 -7.68 -15.37
N ASP A 165 -2.89 -7.97 -16.29
CA ASP A 165 -2.62 -7.97 -17.73
C ASP A 165 -2.36 -6.57 -18.27
N ASN A 166 -3.01 -5.56 -17.70
CA ASN A 166 -2.90 -4.16 -18.07
C ASN A 166 -1.77 -3.41 -17.34
N MET A 167 -1.02 -4.09 -16.46
CA MET A 167 0.11 -3.49 -15.72
C MET A 167 1.22 -3.02 -16.67
N PRO A 168 1.71 -1.77 -16.54
CA PRO A 168 2.78 -1.25 -17.41
C PRO A 168 4.14 -1.88 -17.12
N ALA A 169 4.37 -2.32 -15.89
CA ALA A 169 5.60 -2.95 -15.43
C ALA A 169 5.35 -3.71 -14.12
N ASN A 170 6.40 -4.32 -13.55
CA ASN A 170 6.38 -4.93 -12.22
C ASN A 170 5.29 -6.01 -12.08
N LYS A 171 5.25 -6.93 -13.05
CA LYS A 171 4.37 -8.10 -13.07
C LYS A 171 5.11 -9.32 -12.53
N PHE A 172 4.53 -10.04 -11.57
CA PHE A 172 5.10 -11.33 -11.16
C PHE A 172 4.81 -12.37 -12.24
N SER A 173 5.76 -13.24 -12.54
CA SER A 173 5.52 -14.38 -13.44
C SER A 173 6.40 -15.56 -13.06
N THR A 174 6.15 -16.73 -13.65
CA THR A 174 6.93 -17.94 -13.34
C THR A 174 8.41 -17.84 -13.72
N SER A 175 8.78 -16.93 -14.63
CA SER A 175 10.20 -16.66 -14.98
C SER A 175 10.98 -16.02 -13.84
N GLU A 176 10.28 -15.46 -12.84
CA GLU A 176 10.88 -14.89 -11.64
C GLU A 176 11.31 -15.96 -10.63
N ILE A 177 10.83 -17.20 -10.78
CA ILE A 177 11.11 -18.33 -9.88
C ILE A 177 12.47 -18.95 -10.22
N LYS A 178 13.39 -18.95 -9.27
CA LYS A 178 14.78 -19.40 -9.45
C LYS A 178 15.02 -20.88 -9.15
N LYS A 179 14.07 -21.56 -8.49
CA LYS A 179 14.15 -22.98 -8.09
C LYS A 179 15.36 -23.26 -7.19
N TYR A 180 15.63 -22.37 -6.25
CA TYR A 180 16.70 -22.57 -5.27
C TYR A 180 16.30 -23.65 -4.23
N PRO A 181 17.26 -24.43 -3.71
CA PRO A 181 16.99 -25.42 -2.68
C PRO A 181 16.50 -24.75 -1.40
N TRP A 182 15.61 -25.41 -0.66
CA TRP A 182 15.13 -24.95 0.65
C TRP A 182 14.94 -26.13 1.60
N VAL A 183 15.10 -25.87 2.90
CA VAL A 183 14.91 -26.87 3.95
C VAL A 183 13.45 -26.78 4.41
N LYS A 184 12.78 -27.94 4.46
CA LYS A 184 11.40 -28.08 4.96
C LYS A 184 11.32 -27.98 6.46
#